data_AF-A0A9D8ATK0-F1
#
_entry.id   AF-A0A9D8ATK0-F1
#
_cell.length_a   1.000
_cell.length_b   1.000
_cell.length_c   1.000
_cell.angle_alpha   90.00
_cell.angle_beta   90.00
_cell.angle_gamma   90.00
#
_symmetry.space_group_name_H-M   'P 1'
#
loop_
_entity.id
_entity.type
_entity.pdbx_description
1 polymer ?
#
loop_
_entity_poly.entity_id
_entity_poly.type
_entity_poly.pdbx_seq_one_letter_code
_entity_poly.pdbx_strand_id
1 'polypeptide(L)'
;MSAIVPIESAERELRSLLERLQQGETVVLIGPDGVPEALLVSLRPVATKAQSLSDWEARWDALTHKVSQAWKSDKSALEVLAEMRR
;
A
#
# COMPACT_ATOMS: atom_id res chain seq x y z
N MET A 1 4.90 -3.47 -6.90
CA MET A 1 5.67 -3.82 -8.10
C MET A 1 4.70 -4.07 -9.24
N SER A 2 5.04 -3.62 -10.45
CA SER A 2 4.34 -3.99 -11.68
C SER A 2 5.39 -4.53 -12.65
N ALA A 3 5.16 -5.74 -13.18
CA ALA A 3 6.10 -6.41 -14.07
C ALA A 3 5.39 -6.95 -15.31
N ILE A 4 6.13 -7.05 -16.42
CA ILE A 4 5.64 -7.64 -17.68
C ILE A 4 6.47 -8.90 -17.92
N VAL A 5 5.80 -10.04 -18.11
CA VAL A 5 6.47 -11.35 -18.19
C VAL A 5 5.88 -12.17 -19.35
N PRO A 6 6.71 -12.80 -20.19
CA PRO A 6 6.23 -13.75 -21.19
C PRO A 6 5.52 -14.94 -20.56
N ILE A 7 4.41 -15.39 -21.16
CA ILE A 7 3.64 -16.54 -20.65
C ILE A 7 4.52 -17.78 -20.49
N GLU A 8 5.43 -18.06 -21.41
CA GLU A 8 6.30 -19.24 -21.38
C GLU A 8 7.31 -19.17 -20.22
N SER A 9 7.71 -17.96 -19.83
CA SER A 9 8.56 -17.73 -18.65
C SER A 9 7.75 -17.85 -17.37
N ALA A 10 6.52 -17.33 -17.36
CA ALA A 10 5.61 -17.47 -16.23
C ALA A 10 5.21 -18.92 -15.98
N GLU A 11 5.04 -19.76 -17.01
CA GLU A 11 4.73 -21.19 -16.86
C GLU A 11 5.87 -21.97 -16.21
N ARG A 12 7.11 -21.73 -16.65
CA ARG A 12 8.31 -22.41 -16.11
C ARG A 12 8.59 -22.05 -14.65
N GLU A 13 8.31 -20.81 -14.27
CA GLU A 13 8.66 -20.27 -12.95
C GLU A 13 7.44 -19.81 -12.13
N LEU A 14 6.25 -20.37 -12.41
CA LEU A 14 4.98 -19.86 -11.86
C LEU A 14 5.00 -19.76 -10.33
N ARG A 15 5.54 -20.78 -9.65
CA ARG A 15 5.64 -20.80 -8.19
C ARG A 15 6.48 -19.65 -7.65
N SER A 16 7.67 -19.45 -8.21
CA SER A 16 8.58 -18.36 -7.84
C SER A 16 7.95 -17.00 -8.09
N LEU A 17 7.28 -16.85 -9.24
CA LEU A 17 6.57 -15.62 -9.61
C LEU A 17 5.45 -15.31 -8.61
N LEU A 18 4.62 -16.29 -8.27
CA LEU A 18 3.54 -16.12 -7.28
C LEU A 18 4.08 -15.82 -5.88
N GLU A 19 5.18 -16.43 -5.46
CA GLU A 19 5.80 -16.21 -4.15
C GLU A 19 6.36 -14.81 -3.95
N ARG A 20 6.82 -14.18 -5.04
CA ARG A 20 7.37 -12.82 -5.01
C ARG A 20 6.30 -11.73 -4.95
N LEU A 21 5.05 -12.02 -5.33
CA LEU A 21 4.00 -11.00 -5.43
C LEU A 21 3.33 -10.71 -4.09
N GLN A 22 3.50 -9.47 -3.64
CA GLN A 22 2.81 -8.92 -2.48
C GLN A 22 1.35 -8.57 -2.82
N GLN A 23 0.50 -8.40 -1.80
CA GLN A 23 -0.90 -8.04 -2.00
C GLN A 23 -1.05 -6.79 -2.86
N GLY A 24 -1.94 -6.86 -3.85
CA GLY A 24 -2.20 -5.73 -4.75
C GLY A 24 -1.10 -5.48 -5.79
N GLU A 25 0.00 -6.24 -5.78
CA GLU A 25 0.95 -6.23 -6.89
C GLU A 25 0.40 -7.02 -8.08
N THR A 26 0.80 -6.59 -9.27
CA THR A 26 0.30 -7.12 -10.53
C THR A 26 1.42 -7.49 -11.49
N VAL A 27 1.16 -8.51 -12.31
CA VAL A 27 2.01 -8.91 -13.42
C VAL A 27 1.17 -8.99 -14.69
N VAL A 28 1.63 -8.33 -15.74
CA VAL A 28 1.05 -8.45 -17.08
C VAL A 28 1.73 -9.62 -17.78
N LEU A 29 0.95 -10.59 -18.22
CA LEU A 29 1.41 -11.70 -19.03
C LEU A 29 1.29 -11.33 -20.50
N ILE A 30 2.40 -11.43 -21.23
CA ILE A 30 2.44 -11.14 -22.67
C ILE A 30 2.62 -12.43 -23.46
N GLY A 31 1.94 -12.48 -24.61
CA GLY A 31 2.11 -13.51 -25.62
C GLY A 31 3.45 -13.38 -26.36
N PRO A 32 3.76 -14.34 -27.24
CA PRO A 32 5.00 -14.36 -28.04
C PRO A 32 5.08 -13.21 -29.05
N ASP A 33 3.96 -12.60 -29.40
CA ASP A 33 3.83 -11.40 -30.22
C ASP A 33 4.05 -10.09 -29.43
N GLY A 34 4.28 -10.20 -28.11
CA GLY A 34 4.44 -9.08 -27.20
C GLY A 34 3.12 -8.42 -26.78
N VAL A 35 1.98 -9.00 -27.14
CA VAL A 35 0.66 -8.46 -26.80
C VAL A 35 0.25 -8.89 -25.39
N PRO A 36 -0.27 -7.99 -24.54
CA PRO A 36 -0.84 -8.36 -23.25
C PRO A 36 -2.04 -9.31 -23.40
N GLU A 37 -1.93 -10.50 -22.82
CA GLU A 37 -3.01 -11.50 -22.86
C GLU A 37 -3.72 -11.65 -21.51
N ALA A 38 -3.02 -11.45 -20.40
CA ALA A 38 -3.61 -11.60 -19.08
C ALA A 38 -2.99 -10.68 -18.02
N LEU A 39 -3.73 -10.46 -16.94
CA LEU A 39 -3.29 -9.75 -15.75
C LEU A 39 -3.38 -10.67 -14.54
N LEU A 40 -2.25 -10.89 -13.89
CA LEU A 40 -2.16 -11.65 -12.66
C LEU A 40 -2.11 -10.70 -11.47
N VAL A 41 -2.97 -10.90 -10.48
CA VAL A 41 -3.11 -10.06 -9.28
C VAL A 41 -2.93 -10.92 -8.04
N SER A 42 -2.04 -10.52 -7.13
CA SER A 42 -1.87 -11.23 -5.86
C SER A 42 -2.94 -10.83 -4.86
N LEU A 43 -3.75 -11.82 -4.46
CA LEU A 43 -4.75 -11.71 -3.40
C LEU A 43 -4.22 -12.17 -2.05
N ARG A 44 -2.93 -12.51 -1.95
CA ARG A 44 -2.35 -12.94 -0.68
C ARG A 44 -2.55 -11.80 0.33
N PRO A 45 -3.17 -12.04 1.48
CA PRO A 45 -3.18 -11.04 2.52
C PRO A 45 -1.71 -10.78 2.88
N VAL A 46 -1.25 -9.53 2.76
CA VAL A 46 0.00 -9.19 3.45
C VAL A 46 -0.31 -9.51 4.90
N ALA A 47 0.57 -10.28 5.55
CA ALA A 47 0.74 -10.17 6.99
C ALA A 47 1.30 -8.77 7.27
N THR A 48 0.53 -7.73 6.93
CA THR A 48 0.66 -6.42 7.51
C THR A 48 0.57 -6.77 8.97
N LYS A 49 1.67 -6.60 9.73
CA LYS A 49 1.59 -6.61 11.18
C LYS A 49 0.32 -5.88 11.50
N ALA A 50 -0.70 -6.59 11.99
CA ALA A 50 -1.93 -5.96 12.36
C ALA A 50 -1.47 -4.91 13.37
N GLN A 51 -1.49 -3.63 12.97
CA GLN A 51 -1.23 -2.58 13.93
C GLN A 51 -2.26 -2.87 15.01
N SER A 52 -1.77 -3.07 16.23
CA SER A 52 -2.68 -3.46 17.30
C SER A 52 -3.76 -2.39 17.36
N LEU A 53 -5.01 -2.78 17.59
CA LEU A 53 -6.11 -1.82 17.71
C LEU A 53 -5.74 -0.72 18.72
N SER A 54 -5.03 -1.09 19.79
CA SER A 54 -4.44 -0.19 20.77
C SER A 54 -3.43 0.82 20.21
N ASP A 55 -2.54 0.43 19.27
CA ASP A 55 -1.60 1.37 18.64
C ASP A 55 -2.34 2.36 17.74
N TRP A 56 -3.41 1.91 17.07
CA TRP A 56 -4.25 2.77 16.24
C TRP A 56 -5.02 3.77 17.12
N GLU A 57 -5.66 3.29 18.19
CA GLU A 57 -6.37 4.13 19.17
C GLU A 57 -5.45 5.17 19.80
N ALA A 58 -4.26 4.76 20.27
CA ALA A 58 -3.28 5.68 20.86
C ALA A 58 -2.84 6.79 19.89
N ARG A 59 -2.66 6.46 18.60
CA ARG A 59 -2.33 7.45 17.57
C ARG A 59 -3.47 8.41 17.29
N TRP A 60 -4.71 7.92 17.30
CA TRP A 60 -5.91 8.75 17.13
C TRP A 60 -6.14 9.68 18.33
N ASP A 61 -5.94 9.20 19.55
CA ASP A 61 -6.02 10.02 20.75
C ASP A 61 -4.94 11.10 20.75
N ALA A 62 -3.70 10.74 20.41
CA ALA A 62 -2.60 11.70 20.30
C ALA A 62 -2.87 12.78 19.24
N LEU A 63 -3.45 12.41 18.09
CA LEU A 63 -3.84 13.35 17.05
C LEU A 63 -4.97 14.27 17.53
N THR A 64 -6.01 13.69 18.14
CA THR A 64 -7.15 14.44 18.70
C THR A 64 -6.68 15.45 19.74
N HIS A 65 -5.73 15.05 20.60
CA HIS A 65 -5.15 15.95 21.58
C HIS A 65 -4.39 17.11 20.92
N LYS A 66 -3.56 16.82 19.89
CA LYS A 66 -2.85 17.87 19.14
C LYS A 66 -3.81 18.85 18.46
N VAL A 67 -4.86 18.35 17.80
CA VAL A 67 -5.88 19.19 17.17
C VAL A 67 -6.60 20.03 18.21
N SER A 68 -7.00 19.44 19.34
CA SER A 68 -7.68 20.17 20.43
C SER A 68 -6.82 21.31 20.99
N GLN A 69 -5.54 21.06 21.23
CA GLN A 69 -4.60 22.08 21.71
C GLN A 69 -4.42 23.20 20.68
N ALA A 70 -4.29 22.82 19.41
CA ALA A 70 -4.11 23.78 18.33
C ALA A 70 -5.37 24.66 18.11
N TRP A 71 -6.56 24.08 18.21
CA TRP A 71 -7.83 24.81 18.13
C TRP A 71 -8.10 25.73 19.32
N LYS A 72 -7.54 25.41 20.49
CA LYS A 72 -7.60 26.25 21.70
C LYS A 72 -6.51 27.32 21.75
N SER A 73 -5.61 27.34 20.78
CA SER A 73 -4.57 28.35 20.66
C SER A 73 -5.06 29.52 19.81
N ASP A 74 -4.45 30.70 19.98
CA ASP A 74 -4.72 31.88 19.13
C ASP A 74 -4.21 31.71 17.68
N LYS A 75 -3.66 30.53 17.31
CA LYS A 75 -3.19 30.24 15.96
C LYS A 75 -4.35 30.02 15.00
N SER A 76 -4.18 30.48 13.77
CA SER A 76 -5.17 30.22 12.71
C SER A 76 -5.17 28.74 12.29
N ALA A 77 -6.32 28.23 11.84
CA ALA A 77 -6.44 26.84 11.36
C ALA A 77 -5.45 26.48 10.22
N LEU A 78 -5.01 27.48 9.44
CA LEU A 78 -4.03 27.32 8.38
C LEU A 78 -2.61 27.10 8.91
N GLU A 79 -2.22 27.76 10.00
CA GLU A 79 -0.90 27.57 10.64
C GLU A 79 -0.77 26.17 11.22
N VAL A 80 -1.84 25.67 11.84
CA VAL A 80 -1.90 24.32 12.41
C VAL A 80 -1.74 23.24 11.33
N LEU A 81 -2.45 23.39 10.21
CA LEU A 81 -2.36 22.46 9.08
C LEU A 81 -0.98 22.50 8.39
N ALA A 82 -0.34 23.67 8.34
CA ALA A 82 1.01 23.81 7.79
C ALA A 82 2.08 23.14 8.67
N GLU A 83 1.98 23.24 10.00
CA GLU A 83 2.87 22.54 10.94
C GLU A 83 2.70 21.01 10.88
N MET A 84 1.46 20.52 10.72
CA MET A 84 1.18 19.07 10.64
C MET A 84 1.59 18.41 9.32
N ARG A 85 1.80 19.20 8.26
CA ARG A 85 2.18 18.70 6.92
C ARG A 85 3.70 18.48 6.76
N ARG A 86 4.52 19.05 7.64
CA ARG A 86 5.97 18.83 7.69
C ARG A 86 6.31 17.54 8.44
#